data_AF-A0A7K3QSQ4-F1
#
_entry.id   AF-A0A7K3QSQ4-F1
#
_cell.length_a   1.000
_cell.length_b   1.000
_cell.length_c   1.000
_cell.angle_alpha   90.00
_cell.angle_beta   90.00
_cell.angle_gamma   90.00
#
_symmetry.space_group_name_H-M   'P 1'
#
loop_
_entity.id
_entity.type
_entity.pdbx_description
1 polymer ?
#
loop_
_entity_poly.entity_id
_entity_poly.type
_entity_poly.pdbx_seq_one_letter_code
_entity_poly.pdbx_strand_id
1 'polypeptide(L)'
;RAVAAWRQGGLAGLTVLEEPWDPPAGRFDRARPLLLAADLPAFRPWRNHLTHPAGHAQLRLGRDGLWYAYESEPGHDDWWPRGAPDLDPVSALTTLDIPDTL
;
A
#
# COMPACT_ATOMS: atom_id res chain seq x y z
N ARG A 1 -11.01 -1.26 -10.76
CA ARG A 1 -10.48 -0.87 -9.43
C ARG A 1 -11.53 -0.74 -8.30
N ALA A 2 -12.58 0.08 -8.38
CA ALA A 2 -13.48 0.35 -7.22
C ALA A 2 -14.14 -0.90 -6.58
N VAL A 3 -14.72 -1.79 -7.40
CA VAL A 3 -15.30 -3.06 -6.91
C VAL A 3 -14.25 -3.95 -6.25
N ALA A 4 -13.02 -3.97 -6.77
CA ALA A 4 -11.92 -4.72 -6.17
C ALA A 4 -11.51 -4.13 -4.81
N ALA A 5 -11.49 -2.81 -4.68
CA ALA A 5 -11.21 -2.14 -3.39
C ALA A 5 -12.27 -2.45 -2.34
N TRP A 6 -13.55 -2.45 -2.76
CA TRP A 6 -14.65 -2.89 -1.90
C TRP A 6 -14.50 -4.36 -1.48
N ARG A 7 -14.05 -5.25 -2.36
CA ARG A 7 -13.78 -6.65 -1.99
C ARG A 7 -12.60 -6.80 -1.04
N GLN A 8 -11.57 -5.97 -1.18
CA GLN A 8 -10.37 -5.99 -0.35
C GLN A 8 -10.67 -5.57 1.10
N GLY A 9 -11.48 -4.51 1.31
CA GLY A 9 -11.73 -4.01 2.66
C GLY A 9 -13.01 -3.18 2.82
N GLY A 10 -14.04 -3.48 2.04
CA GLY A 10 -15.34 -2.82 2.11
C GLY A 10 -15.27 -1.32 1.85
N LEU A 11 -16.05 -0.56 2.63
CA LEU A 11 -16.09 0.90 2.53
C LEU A 11 -14.73 1.54 2.81
N ALA A 12 -13.99 1.03 3.81
CA ALA A 12 -12.66 1.54 4.12
C ALA A 12 -11.70 1.35 2.94
N GLY A 13 -11.72 0.18 2.30
CA GLY A 13 -10.93 -0.08 1.09
C GLY A 13 -11.28 0.85 -0.08
N LEU A 14 -12.57 1.15 -0.27
CA LEU A 14 -13.01 2.11 -1.28
C LEU A 14 -12.53 3.54 -0.95
N THR A 15 -12.70 3.99 0.30
CA THR A 15 -12.20 5.30 0.75
C THR A 15 -10.70 5.43 0.56
N VAL A 16 -9.91 4.38 0.83
CA VAL A 16 -8.45 4.40 0.61
C VAL A 16 -8.07 4.50 -0.87
N LEU A 17 -8.88 3.92 -1.75
CA LEU A 17 -8.68 4.03 -3.19
C LEU A 17 -8.96 5.45 -3.70
N GLU A 18 -9.98 6.12 -3.16
CA GLU A 18 -10.54 7.37 -3.72
C GLU A 18 -10.09 8.65 -3.01
N GLU A 19 -9.76 8.58 -1.72
CA GLU A 19 -9.53 9.75 -0.88
C GLU A 19 -8.15 9.72 -0.21
N PRO A 20 -7.09 10.20 -0.89
CA PRO A 20 -5.79 10.39 -0.26
C PRO A 20 -5.87 11.43 0.85
N TRP A 21 -5.28 11.13 1.99
CA TRP A 21 -5.34 11.96 3.20
C TRP A 21 -3.97 12.09 3.86
N ASP A 22 -3.76 13.14 4.65
CA ASP A 22 -2.51 13.36 5.37
C ASP A 22 -2.58 12.73 6.77
N PRO A 23 -1.89 11.58 7.01
CA PRO A 23 -1.88 10.96 8.31
C PRO A 23 -1.12 11.78 9.34
N PRO A 24 -1.54 11.80 10.62
CA PRO A 24 -0.71 12.33 11.68
C PRO A 24 0.58 11.52 11.78
N ALA A 25 1.62 12.14 12.33
CA ALA A 25 2.87 11.46 12.61
C ALA A 25 2.62 10.18 13.43
N GLY A 26 3.33 9.10 13.11
CA GLY A 26 3.17 7.83 13.82
C GLY A 26 3.17 6.60 12.91
N ARG A 27 2.01 5.97 12.71
CA ARG A 27 1.93 4.67 11.99
C ARG A 27 2.50 4.76 10.58
N PHE A 28 2.23 5.86 9.88
CA PHE A 28 2.79 6.09 8.55
C PHE A 28 4.32 6.20 8.58
N ASP A 29 4.88 6.99 9.49
CA ASP A 29 6.35 7.19 9.60
C ASP A 29 7.08 5.91 9.98
N ARG A 30 6.45 5.05 10.81
CA ARG A 30 7.03 3.77 11.22
C ARG A 30 7.07 2.72 10.10
N ALA A 31 6.29 2.88 9.04
CA ALA A 31 6.26 1.88 7.97
C ALA A 31 7.55 1.85 7.15
N ARG A 32 8.16 3.00 6.85
CA ARG A 32 9.39 3.04 6.03
C ARG A 32 10.56 2.27 6.67
N PRO A 33 10.87 2.45 7.98
CA PRO A 33 11.86 1.61 8.66
C PRO A 33 11.52 0.12 8.66
N LEU A 34 10.24 -0.27 8.77
CA LEU A 34 9.82 -1.68 8.73
C LEU A 34 10.08 -2.32 7.37
N LEU A 35 9.73 -1.62 6.28
CA LEU A 35 10.00 -2.07 4.91
C LEU A 35 11.50 -2.25 4.67
N LEU A 36 12.32 -1.27 5.09
CA LEU A 36 13.78 -1.36 4.96
C LEU A 36 14.38 -2.52 5.78
N ALA A 37 13.85 -2.79 6.97
CA ALA A 37 14.28 -3.92 7.80
C ALA A 37 13.89 -5.29 7.23
N ALA A 38 12.92 -5.32 6.31
CA ALA A 38 12.53 -6.51 5.54
C ALA A 38 13.24 -6.59 4.17
N ASP A 39 14.37 -5.89 4.01
CA ASP A 39 15.18 -5.82 2.77
C ASP A 39 14.42 -5.29 1.53
N LEU A 40 13.29 -4.59 1.73
CA LEU A 40 12.58 -3.90 0.67
C LEU A 40 13.19 -2.50 0.44
N PRO A 41 13.09 -1.95 -0.78
CA PRO A 41 13.70 -0.66 -1.07
C PRO A 41 13.02 0.50 -0.32
N ALA A 42 13.63 1.67 -0.36
CA ALA A 42 13.05 2.87 0.22
C ALA A 42 11.83 3.35 -0.61
N PHE A 43 10.62 3.03 -0.13
CA PHE A 43 9.38 3.53 -0.73
C PHE A 43 9.30 5.07 -0.60
N ARG A 44 8.79 5.71 -1.66
CA ARG A 44 8.61 7.16 -1.73
C ARG A 44 7.27 7.55 -1.09
N PRO A 45 7.27 8.43 -0.06
CA PRO A 45 6.05 8.85 0.60
C PRO A 45 5.32 9.96 -0.16
N TRP A 46 4.00 9.91 -0.16
CA TRP A 46 3.11 11.01 -0.56
C TRP A 46 1.77 10.84 0.15
N ARG A 47 1.36 11.80 1.01
CA ARG A 47 0.16 11.67 1.83
C ARG A 47 0.15 10.33 2.60
N ASN A 48 -0.93 9.57 2.52
CA ASN A 48 -1.06 8.21 3.04
C ASN A 48 -0.50 7.12 2.13
N HIS A 49 0.24 7.46 1.06
CA HIS A 49 0.79 6.49 0.11
C HIS A 49 2.30 6.31 0.29
N LEU A 50 2.75 5.06 0.16
CA LEU A 50 4.14 4.68 -0.02
C LEU A 50 4.25 3.98 -1.37
N THR A 51 5.01 4.53 -2.30
CA THR A 51 5.16 3.97 -3.66
C THR A 51 6.54 3.35 -3.83
N HIS A 52 6.58 2.13 -4.35
CA HIS A 52 7.82 1.43 -4.69
C HIS A 52 8.61 2.23 -5.74
N PRO A 53 9.95 2.31 -5.68
CA PRO A 53 10.74 3.12 -6.60
C PRO A 53 10.63 2.70 -8.07
N ALA A 54 10.37 1.42 -8.36
CA ALA A 54 10.10 0.93 -9.71
C ALA A 54 8.64 1.15 -10.16
N GLY A 55 7.79 1.72 -9.31
CA GLY A 55 6.44 2.16 -9.69
C GLY A 55 5.41 1.07 -9.95
N HIS A 56 5.65 -0.18 -9.53
CA HIS A 56 4.72 -1.30 -9.72
C HIS A 56 3.93 -1.71 -8.48
N ALA A 57 4.29 -1.18 -7.31
CA ALA A 57 3.63 -1.49 -6.04
C ALA A 57 3.45 -0.22 -5.19
N GLN A 58 2.33 -0.15 -4.47
CA GLN A 58 2.02 0.96 -3.57
C GLN A 58 1.25 0.45 -2.35
N LEU A 59 1.66 0.92 -1.19
CA LEU A 59 0.92 0.74 0.06
C LEU A 59 0.17 2.03 0.38
N ARG A 60 -1.09 1.91 0.78
CA ARG A 60 -1.90 3.05 1.22
C ARG A 60 -2.42 2.81 2.64
N LEU A 61 -2.21 3.78 3.53
CA LEU A 61 -2.72 3.72 4.89
C LEU A 61 -4.18 4.19 4.92
N GLY A 62 -5.06 3.34 5.46
CA GLY A 62 -6.44 3.68 5.76
C GLY A 62 -6.61 4.42 7.07
N ARG A 63 -7.73 5.14 7.19
CA ARG A 63 -8.12 5.82 8.44
C ARG A 63 -8.47 4.85 9.56
N ASP A 64 -8.77 3.61 9.20
CA ASP A 64 -8.93 2.46 10.10
C ASP A 64 -7.59 1.90 10.60
N GLY A 65 -6.46 2.40 10.08
CA GLY A 65 -5.11 2.01 10.51
C GLY A 65 -4.55 0.79 9.81
N LEU A 66 -5.24 0.24 8.80
CA LEU A 66 -4.76 -0.86 7.98
C LEU A 66 -4.00 -0.35 6.74
N TRP A 67 -3.06 -1.16 6.29
CA TRP A 67 -2.32 -0.99 5.05
C TRP A 67 -2.99 -1.78 3.95
N TYR A 68 -3.27 -1.09 2.85
CA TYR A 68 -3.87 -1.65 1.64
C TYR A 68 -2.80 -1.69 0.57
N ALA A 69 -2.57 -2.87 0.01
CA ALA A 69 -1.62 -3.04 -1.08
C ALA A 69 -2.31 -2.88 -2.44
N TYR A 70 -1.59 -2.22 -3.34
CA TYR A 70 -1.98 -1.97 -4.72
C TYR A 70 -0.82 -2.30 -5.65
N GLU A 71 -1.15 -2.78 -6.84
CA GLU A 71 -0.21 -2.99 -7.94
C GLU A 71 -0.58 -2.12 -9.14
N SER A 72 0.40 -1.81 -9.98
CA SER A 72 0.19 -1.21 -11.29
C SER A 72 1.31 -1.64 -12.24
N GLU A 73 1.11 -1.44 -13.52
CA GLU A 73 2.22 -1.50 -14.47
C GLU A 73 3.21 -0.35 -14.19
N PRO A 74 4.53 -0.58 -14.27
CA PRO A 74 5.53 0.47 -14.07
C PRO A 74 5.25 1.71 -14.94
N GLY A 75 5.10 2.88 -14.31
CA GLY A 75 4.85 4.14 -15.01
C GLY A 75 3.37 4.43 -15.31
N HIS A 76 2.46 3.53 -14.92
CA HIS A 76 1.01 3.74 -15.01
C HIS A 76 0.43 4.11 -13.63
N ASP A 77 -0.59 4.96 -13.64
CA ASP A 77 -1.32 5.38 -12.43
C ASP A 77 -2.64 4.60 -12.25
N ASP A 78 -2.80 3.48 -12.94
CA ASP A 78 -3.95 2.58 -12.76
C ASP A 78 -3.65 1.55 -11.67
N TRP A 79 -3.97 1.92 -10.43
CA TRP A 79 -3.72 1.12 -9.25
C TRP A 79 -4.84 0.12 -8.98
N TRP A 80 -4.48 -1.17 -8.95
CA TRP A 80 -5.39 -2.28 -8.66
C TRP A 80 -5.15 -2.81 -7.25
N PRO A 81 -6.18 -2.85 -6.40
CA PRO A 81 -6.04 -3.37 -5.04
C PRO A 81 -5.80 -4.88 -5.04
N ARG A 82 -4.94 -5.33 -4.14
CA ARG A 82 -4.40 -6.69 -4.10
C ARG A 82 -4.17 -7.17 -2.67
N GLY A 83 -4.35 -8.45 -2.45
CA GLY A 83 -4.19 -9.07 -1.13
C GLY A 83 -5.18 -8.56 -0.08
N ALA A 84 -5.05 -9.06 1.14
CA ALA A 84 -5.82 -8.59 2.29
C ALA A 84 -5.14 -7.38 2.93
N PRO A 85 -5.90 -6.43 3.49
CA PRO A 85 -5.33 -5.33 4.26
C PRO A 85 -4.79 -5.84 5.61
N ASP A 86 -3.67 -5.27 6.07
CA ASP A 86 -2.99 -5.70 7.30
C ASP A 86 -2.54 -4.51 8.17
N LEU A 87 -2.35 -4.73 9.47
CA LEU A 87 -1.77 -3.73 10.37
C LEU A 87 -0.28 -3.50 10.09
N ASP A 88 0.43 -4.53 9.63
CA ASP A 88 1.83 -4.50 9.26
C ASP A 88 1.99 -4.22 7.75
N PRO A 89 2.71 -3.14 7.36
CA PRO A 89 2.91 -2.81 5.95
C PRO A 89 3.67 -3.88 5.17
N VAL A 90 4.56 -4.65 5.83
CA VAL A 90 5.31 -5.72 5.16
C VAL A 90 4.35 -6.85 4.81
N SER A 91 3.57 -7.34 5.78
CA SER A 91 2.55 -8.39 5.57
C SER A 91 1.51 -8.01 4.50
N ALA A 92 1.02 -6.76 4.51
CA ALA A 92 0.13 -6.25 3.46
C ALA A 92 0.78 -6.33 2.06
N LEU A 93 2.06 -5.97 1.96
CA LEU A 93 2.80 -6.00 0.69
C LEU A 93 3.13 -7.44 0.24
N THR A 94 3.52 -8.34 1.15
CA THR A 94 3.85 -9.73 0.80
C THR A 94 2.64 -10.51 0.30
N THR A 95 1.42 -10.11 0.70
CA THR A 95 0.18 -10.67 0.14
C THR A 95 -0.03 -10.33 -1.35
N LEU A 96 0.83 -9.49 -1.94
CA LEU A 96 0.83 -9.24 -3.38
C LEU A 96 1.27 -10.44 -4.22
N ASP A 97 1.89 -11.46 -3.62
CA ASP A 97 2.55 -12.55 -4.34
C ASP A 97 3.54 -11.95 -5.36
N ILE A 98 4.36 -11.00 -4.90
CA ILE A 98 5.49 -10.50 -5.71
C ILE A 98 6.44 -11.69 -5.81
N PRO A 99 6.65 -12.28 -7.00
CA PRO A 99 7.70 -13.26 -7.13
C PRO A 99 9.01 -12.55 -6.78
N ASP A 100 9.77 -13.09 -5.83
CA ASP A 100 11.19 -12.77 -5.68
C ASP A 100 11.87 -13.13 -7.00
N THR A 101 11.84 -12.24 -7.99
CA THR A 101 12.73 -12.33 -9.14
C THR A 101 14.07 -11.76 -8.71
N LEU A 102 14.93 -12.68 -8.29
CA LEU A 102 16.38 -12.58 -8.13
C LEU A 102 17.06 -11.85 -9.30
#